data_AF-A0A7C5U3Y9-F1
#
_entry.id   AF-A0A7C5U3Y9-F1
#
_cell.length_a   1.000
_cell.length_b   1.000
_cell.length_c   1.000
_cell.angle_alpha   90.00
_cell.angle_beta   90.00
_cell.angle_gamma   90.00
#
_symmetry.space_group_name_H-M   'P 1'
#
loop_
_entity.id
_entity.type
_entity.pdbx_description
1 polymer ?
#
loop_
_entity_poly.entity_id
_entity_poly.type
_entity_poly.pdbx_seq_one_letter_code
_entity_poly.pdbx_strand_id
1 'polypeptide(L)'
;MKRVELVVAECYANACIAREITRSLNIGVKLRHDVKMSRDKILKKIENLRGELGESSYLIAVIDYERGDMRKYIDLNFEFKEKNLFNGTVHIGVYKRDKRVIAVIFDPFIEAFLCKTTRRFCGDDEWGILKRGDINRVCRELLAVRVEEGIG
;
A
#
# COMPACT_ATOMS: atom_id res chain seq x y z
N MET A 1 -13.09 5.99 -20.60
CA MET A 1 -11.90 5.18 -20.26
C MET A 1 -11.69 5.28 -18.77
N LYS A 2 -11.63 4.15 -18.05
CA LYS A 2 -11.49 4.15 -16.58
C LYS A 2 -10.10 4.64 -16.19
N ARG A 3 -10.00 5.62 -15.27
CA ARG A 3 -8.72 6.26 -14.89
C ARG A 3 -8.50 6.09 -13.39
N VAL A 4 -7.31 5.64 -12.97
CA VAL A 4 -6.94 5.79 -11.56
C VAL A 4 -6.64 7.26 -11.33
N GLU A 5 -7.29 7.87 -10.35
CA GLU A 5 -7.20 9.31 -10.10
C GLU A 5 -6.43 9.60 -8.81
N LEU A 6 -6.55 8.72 -7.82
CA LEU A 6 -6.01 8.91 -6.50
C LEU A 6 -5.34 7.64 -6.01
N VAL A 7 -4.21 7.81 -5.32
CA VAL A 7 -3.58 6.74 -4.57
C VAL A 7 -3.32 7.21 -3.15
N VAL A 8 -3.68 6.38 -2.19
CA VAL A 8 -3.48 6.64 -0.76
C VAL A 8 -2.65 5.52 -0.16
N ALA A 9 -1.75 5.87 0.75
CA ALA A 9 -0.86 4.92 1.40
C ALA A 9 -0.80 5.17 2.90
N GLU A 10 -0.77 4.09 3.70
CA GLU A 10 -0.79 4.14 5.16
C GLU A 10 0.55 4.59 5.76
N CYS A 11 1.67 4.00 5.34
CA CYS A 11 2.99 4.37 5.82
C CYS A 11 3.95 4.78 4.68
N TYR A 12 5.17 5.19 5.05
CA TYR A 12 6.20 5.59 4.09
C TYR A 12 6.58 4.46 3.12
N ALA A 13 6.69 3.22 3.61
CA ALA A 13 6.99 2.08 2.77
C ALA A 13 5.83 1.79 1.80
N ASN A 14 4.58 1.81 2.28
CA ASN A 14 3.41 1.68 1.39
C ASN A 14 3.36 2.82 0.36
N ALA A 15 3.71 4.05 0.75
CA ALA A 15 3.74 5.19 -0.15
C ALA A 15 4.81 5.03 -1.23
N CYS A 16 5.95 4.43 -0.90
CA CYS A 16 6.95 4.13 -1.89
C CYS A 16 6.48 3.08 -2.89
N ILE A 17 5.89 1.98 -2.41
CA ILE A 17 5.31 0.97 -3.29
C ILE A 17 4.20 1.56 -4.16
N ALA A 18 3.36 2.44 -3.60
CA ALA A 18 2.35 3.16 -4.36
C ALA A 18 2.96 3.99 -5.51
N ARG A 19 4.12 4.64 -5.30
CA ARG A 19 4.85 5.33 -6.39
C ARG A 19 5.30 4.34 -7.47
N GLU A 20 5.82 3.19 -7.08
CA GLU A 20 6.24 2.18 -8.07
C GLU A 20 5.08 1.55 -8.83
N ILE A 21 3.94 1.29 -8.17
CA ILE A 21 2.71 0.83 -8.83
C ILE A 21 2.26 1.86 -9.87
N THR A 22 2.18 3.13 -9.47
CA THR A 22 1.71 4.20 -10.37
C THR A 22 2.65 4.43 -11.55
N ARG A 23 3.97 4.36 -11.30
CA ARG A 23 4.99 4.40 -12.36
C ARG A 23 4.88 3.21 -13.31
N SER A 24 4.77 2.00 -12.79
CA SER A 24 4.71 0.76 -13.59
C SER A 24 3.44 0.68 -14.44
N LEU A 25 2.35 1.26 -13.95
CA LEU A 25 1.08 1.35 -14.68
C LEU A 25 1.00 2.59 -15.59
N ASN A 26 2.05 3.41 -15.66
CA ASN A 26 2.11 4.68 -16.40
C ASN A 26 0.93 5.62 -16.10
N ILE A 27 0.56 5.73 -14.82
CA ILE A 27 -0.57 6.54 -14.40
C ILE A 27 -0.05 7.84 -13.76
N GLY A 28 -0.34 8.98 -14.40
CA GLY A 28 -0.09 10.31 -13.84
C GLY A 28 -1.11 10.64 -12.75
N VAL A 29 -0.88 10.17 -11.52
CA VAL A 29 -1.76 10.35 -10.35
C VAL A 29 -1.10 11.10 -9.20
N LYS A 30 -1.93 11.80 -8.43
CA LYS A 30 -1.51 12.42 -7.17
C LYS A 30 -1.50 11.36 -6.07
N LEU A 31 -0.31 10.96 -5.63
CA LEU A 31 -0.14 10.19 -4.41
C LEU A 31 -0.41 11.07 -3.19
N ARG A 32 -1.34 10.64 -2.32
CA ARG A 32 -1.64 11.29 -1.04
C ARG A 32 -1.12 10.40 0.09
N HIS A 33 -0.04 10.84 0.71
CA HIS A 33 0.50 10.23 1.93
C HIS A 33 0.56 11.30 3.04
N ASP A 34 0.33 10.90 4.29
CA ASP A 34 0.48 11.77 5.45
C ASP A 34 1.41 11.09 6.46
N VAL A 35 2.34 11.84 7.03
CA VAL A 35 3.51 11.36 7.82
C VAL A 35 3.10 10.51 9.03
N LYS A 36 1.85 10.63 9.48
CA LYS A 36 1.24 9.81 10.54
C LYS A 36 -0.21 9.50 10.19
N MET A 37 -0.45 8.72 9.14
CA MET A 37 -1.75 8.07 8.96
C MET A 37 -1.85 6.90 9.94
N SER A 38 -2.36 7.18 11.13
CA SER A 38 -2.88 6.10 11.96
C SER A 38 -4.00 5.39 11.20
N ARG A 39 -4.27 4.13 11.56
CA ARG A 39 -5.43 3.34 11.11
C ARG A 39 -6.68 4.19 10.88
N ASP A 40 -7.13 4.94 11.88
CA ASP A 40 -8.39 5.68 11.79
C ASP A 40 -8.34 6.83 10.76
N LYS A 41 -7.15 7.39 10.50
CA LYS A 41 -6.96 8.44 9.50
C LYS A 41 -6.98 7.88 8.09
N ILE A 42 -6.37 6.72 7.83
CA ILE A 42 -6.40 6.13 6.49
C ILE A 42 -7.83 5.76 6.09
N LEU A 43 -8.63 5.24 7.03
CA LEU A 43 -10.03 4.91 6.78
C LEU A 43 -10.89 6.14 6.46
N LYS A 44 -10.78 7.19 7.28
CA LYS A 44 -11.46 8.47 7.01
C LYS A 44 -11.02 9.06 5.67
N LYS A 45 -9.73 8.94 5.33
CA LYS A 45 -9.20 9.43 4.05
C LYS A 45 -9.79 8.66 2.88
N ILE A 46 -9.88 7.32 2.95
CA ILE A 46 -10.52 6.50 1.91
C ILE A 46 -11.97 6.92 1.71
N GLU A 47 -12.73 7.08 2.80
CA GLU A 47 -14.13 7.51 2.75
C GLU A 47 -14.30 8.90 2.13
N ASN A 48 -13.46 9.87 2.53
CA ASN A 48 -13.50 11.23 1.98
C ASN A 48 -13.12 11.24 0.49
N LEU A 49 -11.99 10.63 0.14
CA LEU A 49 -11.49 10.59 -1.24
C LEU A 49 -12.44 9.86 -2.18
N ARG A 50 -13.14 8.82 -1.70
CA ARG A 50 -14.19 8.15 -2.47
C ARG A 50 -15.29 9.12 -2.90
N GLY A 51 -15.68 10.04 -2.01
CA GLY A 51 -16.69 11.06 -2.32
C GLY A 51 -16.26 12.05 -3.39
N GLU A 52 -14.95 12.23 -3.58
CA GLU A 52 -14.35 13.13 -4.57
C GLU A 52 -14.10 12.45 -5.93
N LEU A 53 -14.27 11.12 -6.04
CA LEU A 53 -14.01 10.38 -7.28
C LEU A 53 -15.05 10.69 -8.35
N GLY A 54 -14.57 11.06 -9.55
CA GLY A 54 -15.39 11.10 -10.75
C GLY A 54 -16.02 9.73 -11.10
N GLU A 55 -17.06 9.74 -11.93
CA GLU A 55 -17.85 8.53 -12.26
C GLU A 55 -17.02 7.40 -12.88
N SER A 56 -15.94 7.72 -13.60
CA SER A 56 -15.03 6.75 -14.23
C SER A 56 -13.67 6.63 -13.53
N SER A 57 -13.57 7.12 -12.30
CA SER A 57 -12.32 7.21 -11.57
C SER A 57 -12.17 6.13 -10.51
N TYR A 58 -10.93 5.69 -10.28
CA TYR A 58 -10.57 4.70 -9.28
C TYR A 58 -9.63 5.29 -8.22
N LEU A 59 -9.79 4.83 -6.99
CA LEU A 59 -8.88 5.06 -5.87
C LEU A 59 -8.13 3.75 -5.59
N ILE A 60 -6.80 3.81 -5.53
CA ILE A 60 -5.99 2.70 -5.03
C ILE A 60 -5.54 3.03 -3.60
N ALA A 61 -5.82 2.15 -2.65
CA ALA A 61 -5.28 2.20 -1.30
C ALA A 61 -4.14 1.18 -1.16
N VAL A 62 -3.04 1.56 -0.54
CA VAL A 62 -1.92 0.65 -0.21
C VAL A 62 -1.77 0.66 1.31
N ILE A 63 -2.17 -0.43 1.95
CA ILE A 63 -2.40 -0.49 3.41
C ILE A 63 -1.85 -1.79 4.00
N ASP A 64 -1.59 -1.78 5.30
CA ASP A 64 -1.14 -2.95 6.05
C ASP A 64 -2.33 -3.64 6.74
N TYR A 65 -2.30 -4.97 6.82
CA TYR A 65 -3.33 -5.83 7.42
C TYR A 65 -2.95 -6.22 8.85
N GLU A 66 -2.47 -5.22 9.60
CA GLU A 66 -2.00 -5.40 10.96
C GLU A 66 -3.11 -6.00 11.85
N ARG A 67 -2.69 -6.76 12.86
CA ARG A 67 -3.62 -7.39 13.82
C ARG A 67 -4.48 -6.34 14.53
N GLY A 68 -5.66 -6.77 15.00
CA GLY A 68 -6.58 -5.91 15.74
C GLY A 68 -7.66 -5.31 14.84
N ASP A 69 -8.08 -4.07 15.11
CA ASP A 69 -9.27 -3.52 14.45
C ASP A 69 -9.05 -3.15 12.98
N MET A 70 -7.80 -2.97 12.52
CA MET A 70 -7.51 -2.76 11.10
C MET A 70 -7.88 -4.01 10.30
N ARG A 71 -7.42 -5.19 10.76
CA ARG A 71 -7.81 -6.48 10.18
C ARG A 71 -9.33 -6.64 10.11
N LYS A 72 -10.02 -6.42 11.23
CA LYS A 72 -11.49 -6.49 11.30
C LYS A 72 -12.16 -5.54 10.31
N TYR A 73 -11.67 -4.30 10.21
CA TYR A 73 -12.20 -3.33 9.27
C TYR A 73 -12.02 -3.80 7.83
N ILE A 74 -10.82 -4.28 7.47
CA ILE A 74 -10.54 -4.77 6.12
C ILE A 74 -11.45 -5.95 5.78
N ASP A 75 -11.62 -6.92 6.70
CA ASP A 75 -12.52 -8.07 6.51
C ASP A 75 -13.99 -7.67 6.32
N LEU A 76 -14.44 -6.71 7.12
CA LEU A 76 -15.82 -6.23 7.07
C LEU A 76 -16.10 -5.42 5.80
N ASN A 77 -15.15 -4.62 5.32
CA ASN A 77 -15.41 -3.62 4.29
C ASN A 77 -14.82 -3.95 2.92
N PHE A 78 -13.85 -4.86 2.81
CA PHE A 78 -13.27 -5.27 1.54
C PHE A 78 -13.66 -6.69 1.17
N GLU A 79 -13.95 -6.88 -0.11
CA GLU A 79 -14.09 -8.18 -0.74
C GLU A 79 -12.77 -8.52 -1.41
N PHE A 80 -12.07 -9.53 -0.89
CA PHE A 80 -10.82 -10.00 -1.45
C PHE A 80 -11.06 -10.67 -2.81
N LYS A 81 -10.41 -10.15 -3.85
CA LYS A 81 -10.40 -10.73 -5.20
C LYS A 81 -9.21 -11.63 -5.43
N GLU A 82 -8.10 -11.36 -4.74
CA GLU A 82 -6.92 -12.21 -4.72
C GLU A 82 -6.33 -12.23 -3.30
N LYS A 83 -5.94 -13.41 -2.80
CA LYS A 83 -5.51 -13.63 -1.41
C LYS A 83 -4.15 -14.31 -1.29
N ASN A 84 -3.52 -14.71 -2.40
CA ASN A 84 -2.31 -15.53 -2.34
C ASN A 84 -1.16 -14.96 -3.18
N LEU A 85 -1.12 -13.65 -3.43
CA LEU A 85 0.04 -13.05 -4.10
C LEU A 85 1.25 -13.09 -3.18
N PHE A 86 2.42 -13.32 -3.79
CA PHE A 86 3.72 -13.33 -3.10
C PHE A 86 3.69 -14.21 -1.85
N ASN A 87 3.29 -15.48 -2.00
CA ASN A 87 3.20 -16.45 -0.92
C ASN A 87 2.31 -15.98 0.25
N GLY A 88 1.17 -15.37 -0.09
CA GLY A 88 0.14 -14.92 0.86
C GLY A 88 0.50 -13.66 1.66
N THR A 89 1.51 -12.90 1.23
CA THR A 89 1.89 -11.64 1.90
C THR A 89 1.25 -10.40 1.28
N VAL A 90 0.60 -10.55 0.13
CA VAL A 90 -0.14 -9.47 -0.52
C VAL A 90 -1.50 -9.97 -0.97
N HIS A 91 -2.51 -9.17 -0.68
CA HIS A 91 -3.89 -9.39 -1.08
C HIS A 91 -4.40 -8.22 -1.92
N ILE A 92 -5.35 -8.48 -2.81
CA ILE A 92 -6.09 -7.43 -3.52
C ILE A 92 -7.54 -7.47 -3.07
N GLY A 93 -8.00 -6.36 -2.49
CA GLY A 93 -9.37 -6.16 -2.04
C GLY A 93 -10.10 -5.12 -2.89
N VAL A 94 -11.41 -5.27 -3.03
CA VAL A 94 -12.29 -4.25 -3.59
C VAL A 94 -13.28 -3.83 -2.51
N TYR A 95 -13.45 -2.53 -2.31
CA TYR A 95 -14.32 -2.02 -1.27
C TYR A 95 -15.79 -2.41 -1.55
N LYS A 96 -16.47 -2.98 -0.56
CA LYS A 96 -17.81 -3.55 -0.72
C LYS A 96 -18.85 -2.49 -1.10
N ARG A 97 -18.73 -1.28 -0.51
CA ARG A 97 -19.69 -0.18 -0.71
C ARG A 97 -19.46 0.60 -2.00
N ASP A 98 -18.25 0.55 -2.56
CA ASP A 98 -17.91 1.24 -3.80
C ASP A 98 -16.77 0.53 -4.52
N LYS A 99 -17.09 -0.13 -5.63
CA LYS A 99 -16.15 -0.95 -6.39
C LYS A 99 -15.06 -0.13 -7.10
N ARG A 100 -15.11 1.21 -7.04
CA ARG A 100 -14.07 2.11 -7.52
C ARG A 100 -12.86 2.20 -6.57
N VAL A 101 -13.01 1.73 -5.34
CA VAL A 101 -11.92 1.68 -4.35
C VAL A 101 -11.30 0.29 -4.35
N ILE A 102 -10.03 0.22 -4.73
CA ILE A 102 -9.23 -1.01 -4.76
C ILE A 102 -8.14 -0.88 -3.70
N ALA A 103 -7.89 -1.93 -2.92
CA ALA A 103 -6.84 -1.97 -1.92
C ALA A 103 -5.80 -3.03 -2.29
N VAL A 104 -4.52 -2.64 -2.27
CA VAL A 104 -3.36 -3.52 -2.16
C VAL A 104 -3.04 -3.62 -0.67
N ILE A 105 -3.16 -4.83 -0.14
CA ILE A 105 -3.17 -5.09 1.30
C ILE A 105 -1.98 -5.99 1.63
N PHE A 106 -1.06 -5.52 2.46
CA PHE A 106 0.09 -6.31 2.93
C PHE A 106 -0.26 -7.09 4.21
N ASP A 107 -0.09 -8.41 4.21
CA ASP A 107 -0.38 -9.28 5.37
C ASP A 107 0.88 -9.94 5.91
N PRO A 108 1.26 -9.71 7.19
CA PRO A 108 0.63 -8.78 8.14
C PRO A 108 0.98 -7.29 7.94
N PHE A 109 2.10 -7.00 7.28
CA PHE A 109 2.61 -5.65 7.02
C PHE A 109 3.66 -5.73 5.90
N ILE A 110 3.96 -4.59 5.28
CA ILE A 110 4.86 -4.52 4.12
C ILE A 110 6.27 -5.09 4.40
N GLU A 111 6.79 -4.98 5.61
CA GLU A 111 8.11 -5.53 5.95
C GLU A 111 8.15 -7.05 5.86
N ALA A 112 7.06 -7.75 6.18
CA ALA A 112 7.00 -9.21 6.01
C ALA A 112 7.04 -9.60 4.53
N PHE A 113 6.40 -8.82 3.65
CA PHE A 113 6.52 -8.99 2.21
C PHE A 113 7.96 -8.75 1.74
N LEU A 114 8.59 -7.66 2.17
CA LEU A 114 9.96 -7.31 1.79
C LEU A 114 10.96 -8.36 2.27
N CYS A 115 10.85 -8.83 3.51
CA CYS A 115 11.71 -9.88 4.05
C CYS A 115 11.59 -11.18 3.25
N LYS A 116 10.36 -11.60 2.90
CA LYS A 116 10.17 -12.84 2.11
C LYS A 116 10.67 -12.72 0.68
N THR A 117 10.50 -11.56 0.05
CA THR A 117 10.81 -11.39 -1.38
C THR A 117 12.24 -10.97 -1.63
N THR A 118 12.85 -10.24 -0.70
CA THR A 118 14.16 -9.62 -0.90
C THR A 118 15.20 -9.96 0.18
N ARG A 119 14.80 -10.71 1.22
CA ARG A 119 15.65 -11.04 2.39
C ARG A 119 16.18 -9.83 3.15
N ARG A 120 15.55 -8.66 2.98
CA ARG A 120 15.86 -7.41 3.70
C ARG A 120 14.70 -6.97 4.58
N PHE A 121 14.98 -6.18 5.61
CA PHE A 121 13.96 -5.71 6.56
C PHE A 121 13.29 -6.87 7.30
N CYS A 122 14.08 -7.84 7.73
CA CYS A 122 13.60 -9.02 8.45
C CYS A 122 13.63 -8.85 9.97
N GLY A 123 14.39 -7.87 10.48
CA GLY A 123 14.50 -7.58 11.91
C GLY A 123 13.90 -6.24 12.33
N ASP A 124 13.55 -6.12 13.61
CA ASP A 124 12.96 -4.91 14.20
C ASP A 124 13.82 -3.65 14.02
N ASP A 125 15.15 -3.80 14.07
CA ASP A 125 16.11 -2.71 13.85
C ASP A 125 16.01 -2.14 12.43
N GLU A 126 15.78 -3.01 11.44
CA GLU A 126 15.62 -2.61 10.04
C GLU A 126 14.23 -2.01 9.79
N TRP A 127 13.19 -2.48 10.49
CA TRP A 127 11.85 -1.90 10.38
C TRP A 127 11.81 -0.45 10.85
N GLY A 128 12.67 -0.09 11.81
CA GLY A 128 12.87 1.30 12.21
C GLY A 128 13.21 2.23 11.04
N ILE A 129 13.92 1.72 10.02
CA ILE A 129 14.29 2.47 8.81
C ILE A 129 13.06 2.78 7.95
N LEU A 130 12.12 1.82 7.87
CA LEU A 130 10.90 1.94 7.06
C LEU A 130 9.80 2.74 7.76
N LYS A 131 9.82 2.74 9.11
CA LYS A 131 8.81 3.42 9.94
C LYS A 131 9.19 4.84 10.36
N ARG A 132 10.46 5.24 10.27
CA ARG A 132 10.94 6.56 10.73
C ARG A 132 11.80 7.25 9.68
N GLY A 133 11.54 8.54 9.44
CA GLY A 133 12.42 9.41 8.66
C GLY A 133 11.78 10.03 7.42
N ASP A 134 12.60 10.29 6.41
CA ASP A 134 12.23 10.95 5.15
C ASP A 134 11.76 9.90 4.12
N ILE A 135 10.61 10.15 3.49
CA ILE A 135 10.04 9.29 2.43
C ILE A 135 11.02 9.00 1.28
N ASN A 136 11.87 9.96 0.93
CA ASN A 136 12.89 9.80 -0.11
C ASN A 136 14.00 8.85 0.34
N ARG A 137 14.38 8.88 1.63
CA ARG A 137 15.32 7.90 2.18
C ARG A 137 14.71 6.51 2.15
N VAL A 138 13.49 6.34 2.67
CA VAL A 138 12.77 5.05 2.66
C VAL A 138 12.67 4.51 1.24
N CYS A 139 12.30 5.35 0.28
CA CYS A 139 12.24 4.94 -1.12
C CYS A 139 13.60 4.53 -1.70
N ARG A 140 14.68 5.25 -1.40
CA ARG A 140 16.01 4.85 -1.86
C ARG A 140 16.41 3.50 -1.30
N GLU A 141 16.16 3.25 -0.03
CA GLU A 141 16.46 1.96 0.60
C GLU A 141 15.68 0.82 -0.06
N LEU A 142 14.39 1.02 -0.34
CA LEU A 142 13.54 0.04 -1.03
C LEU A 142 13.94 -0.17 -2.49
N LEU A 143 14.39 0.87 -3.19
CA LEU A 143 14.81 0.79 -4.59
C LEU A 143 16.23 0.24 -4.75
N ALA A 144 17.12 0.45 -3.78
CA ALA A 144 18.47 -0.13 -3.78
C ALA A 144 18.43 -1.66 -3.83
N VAL A 145 17.39 -2.27 -3.25
CA VAL A 145 17.13 -3.71 -3.32
C VAL A 145 17.01 -4.22 -4.76
N ARG A 146 16.48 -3.41 -5.70
CA ARG A 146 16.38 -3.82 -7.12
C ARG A 146 17.73 -3.92 -7.83
N VAL A 147 18.79 -3.30 -7.30
CA VAL A 147 20.10 -3.26 -7.95
C VAL A 147 20.87 -4.55 -7.70
N GLU A 148 20.63 -5.24 -6.58
CA GLU A 148 21.34 -6.48 -6.23
C GLU A 148 20.75 -7.71 -6.94
N GLU A 149 19.48 -7.69 -7.34
CA GLU A 149 18.86 -8.78 -8.13
C GLU A 149 19.06 -8.62 -9.66
N GLY A 150 19.80 -7.58 -10.10
CA GLY A 150 20.13 -7.32 -11.50
C GLY A 150 21.51 -7.82 -11.94
N ILE A 151 22.24 -8.52 -11.06
CA ILE A 151 23.52 -9.16 -11.37
C ILE A 151 23.40 -10.63 -10.94
N GLY A 152 22.79 -11.44 -11.80
CA GLY A 152 22.63 -12.89 -11.65
C GLY A 152 22.11 -13.51 -12.92
#